data_AF-A0A6B1HB85-F1
#
_entry.id   AF-A0A6B1HB85-F1
#
_cell.length_a   1.000
_cell.length_b   1.000
_cell.length_c   1.000
_cell.angle_alpha   90.00
_cell.angle_beta   90.00
_cell.angle_gamma   90.00
#
_symmetry.space_group_name_H-M   'P 1'
#
loop_
_entity.id
_entity.type
_entity.pdbx_description
1 polymer ?
#
loop_
_entity_poly.entity_id
_entity_poly.type
_entity_poly.pdbx_seq_one_letter_code
_entity_poly.pdbx_strand_id
1 'polypeptide(L)'
;PNSKTSPDGNHPSHAGDLVNIDITDMTGDVTDDDGNPLGSGRLQTLTTRVTLSDGPLSLFDADGSAFIIHVDPDSYCPGGEEAGCAGGARAACGVIVKDDP
;
A
#
# COMPACT_ATOMS: atom_id res chain seq x y z
N PRO A 1 1.42 10.93 19.89
CA PRO A 1 1.26 11.06 18.43
C PRO A 1 -0.16 10.66 18.04
N ASN A 2 -1.02 11.65 17.79
CA ASN A 2 -2.45 11.41 17.63
C ASN A 2 -2.74 10.94 16.21
N SER A 3 -3.20 9.69 16.11
CA SER A 3 -3.71 9.08 14.88
C SER A 3 -4.91 9.89 14.40
N LYS A 4 -4.81 10.56 13.25
CA LYS A 4 -5.99 11.03 12.53
C LYS A 4 -6.55 9.82 11.77
N THR A 5 -7.83 9.55 11.91
CA THR A 5 -8.51 8.36 11.40
C THR A 5 -9.11 8.56 10.00
N SER A 6 -8.74 9.63 9.29
CA SER A 6 -9.35 9.93 7.99
C SER A 6 -8.69 9.07 6.92
N PRO A 7 -9.41 8.09 6.31
CA PRO A 7 -8.86 7.24 5.26
C PRO A 7 -8.51 8.03 3.99
N ASP A 8 -9.01 9.26 3.87
CA ASP A 8 -8.87 10.14 2.71
C ASP A 8 -7.74 11.17 2.84
N GLY A 9 -7.00 11.17 3.95
CA GLY A 9 -5.85 12.05 4.12
C GLY A 9 -4.55 11.33 3.78
N ASN A 10 -3.65 11.97 3.03
CA ASN A 10 -2.24 11.59 3.07
C ASN A 10 -1.66 12.06 4.43
N HIS A 11 -1.88 11.24 5.46
CA HIS A 11 -1.51 11.51 6.84
C HIS A 11 -0.40 10.56 7.31
N PRO A 12 0.24 10.81 8.45
CA PRO A 12 1.42 10.05 8.89
C PRO A 12 1.22 8.54 9.10
N SER A 13 0.00 8.01 8.99
CA SER A 13 -0.23 6.55 9.05
C SER A 13 -0.10 5.85 7.70
N HIS A 14 0.08 6.61 6.62
CA HIS A 14 0.65 6.15 5.35
C HIS A 14 2.17 6.46 5.31
N ALA A 15 2.86 6.24 6.42
CA ALA A 15 4.32 6.38 6.46
C ALA A 15 4.92 5.32 5.52
N GLY A 16 5.27 5.72 4.30
CA GLY A 16 5.88 4.81 3.33
C GLY A 16 5.13 4.62 2.03
N ASP A 17 4.18 5.49 1.66
CA ASP A 17 3.60 5.49 0.31
C ASP A 17 4.69 5.36 -0.77
N LEU A 18 4.40 4.48 -1.72
CA LEU A 18 5.25 4.19 -2.86
C LEU A 18 4.66 4.82 -4.11
N VAL A 19 5.38 4.77 -5.21
CA VAL A 19 4.83 5.17 -6.51
C VAL A 19 3.67 4.25 -6.89
N ASN A 20 2.69 4.79 -7.63
CA ASN A 20 1.59 4.02 -8.20
C ASN A 20 2.10 2.79 -8.97
N ILE A 21 1.45 1.65 -8.77
CA ILE A 21 1.71 0.41 -9.52
C ILE A 21 0.83 0.37 -10.76
N ASP A 22 1.42 0.04 -11.90
CA ASP A 22 0.69 -0.19 -13.14
C ASP A 22 0.37 -1.69 -13.30
N ILE A 23 -0.91 -2.00 -13.54
CA ILE A 23 -1.38 -3.35 -13.90
C ILE A 23 -1.46 -3.40 -15.43
N THR A 24 -0.37 -3.83 -16.06
CA THR A 24 -0.18 -3.74 -17.53
C THR A 24 -0.12 -5.10 -18.21
N ASP A 25 0.17 -6.15 -17.46
CA ASP A 25 0.22 -7.50 -18.00
C ASP A 25 -1.19 -8.10 -18.01
N MET A 26 -1.78 -8.14 -19.20
CA MET A 26 -3.10 -8.71 -19.44
C MET A 26 -3.02 -10.07 -20.16
N THR A 27 -1.87 -10.75 -20.07
CA THR A 27 -1.63 -12.04 -20.73
C THR A 27 -2.58 -13.16 -20.27
N GLY A 28 -3.12 -13.03 -19.06
CA GLY A 28 -4.01 -14.01 -18.45
C GLY A 28 -3.30 -15.10 -17.64
N ASP A 29 -2.01 -14.91 -17.33
CA ASP A 29 -1.23 -15.83 -16.50
C ASP A 29 -1.76 -15.93 -15.06
N VAL A 30 -2.43 -14.88 -14.59
CA VAL A 30 -3.21 -14.89 -13.34
C VAL A 30 -4.68 -15.04 -13.70
N THR A 31 -5.41 -15.89 -12.97
CA THR A 31 -6.84 -16.11 -13.18
C THR A 31 -7.62 -15.95 -11.88
N ASP A 32 -8.92 -15.65 -11.98
CA ASP A 32 -9.86 -15.78 -10.85
C ASP A 32 -10.22 -17.27 -10.61
N ASP A 33 -11.04 -17.53 -9.59
CA ASP A 33 -11.45 -18.89 -9.21
C ASP A 33 -12.24 -19.63 -10.31
N ASP A 34 -12.86 -18.89 -11.25
CA ASP A 34 -13.59 -19.42 -12.40
C ASP A 34 -12.70 -19.61 -13.63
N GLY A 35 -11.40 -19.26 -13.54
CA GLY A 35 -10.43 -19.36 -14.62
C GLY A 35 -10.45 -18.20 -15.59
N ASN A 36 -11.13 -17.09 -15.28
CA ASN A 36 -11.10 -15.89 -16.12
C ASN A 36 -9.75 -15.17 -15.96
N PRO A 37 -9.14 -14.69 -17.05
CA PRO A 37 -7.85 -14.01 -16.99
C PRO A 37 -7.95 -12.67 -16.23
N LEU A 38 -6.97 -12.42 -15.35
CA LEU A 38 -6.79 -11.20 -14.59
C LEU A 38 -5.53 -10.46 -15.04
N GLY A 39 -5.51 -9.15 -14.76
CA GLY A 39 -4.31 -8.34 -14.94
C GLY A 39 -3.27 -8.62 -13.86
N SER A 40 -2.00 -8.50 -14.22
CA SER A 40 -0.84 -8.65 -13.34
C SER A 40 0.02 -7.37 -13.37
N GLY A 41 0.68 -7.08 -12.26
CA GLY A 41 1.55 -5.93 -12.10
C GLY A 41 2.73 -6.24 -11.18
N ARG A 42 3.88 -5.62 -11.46
CA ARG A 42 5.09 -5.76 -10.63
C ARG A 42 5.67 -4.39 -10.35
N LEU A 43 5.72 -4.04 -9.06
CA LEU A 43 6.42 -2.86 -8.58
C LEU A 43 7.75 -3.26 -7.94
N GLN A 44 8.83 -2.63 -8.38
CA GLN A 44 10.13 -2.68 -7.72
C GLN A 44 10.58 -1.26 -7.42
N THR A 45 10.72 -0.94 -6.15
CA THR A 45 11.04 0.43 -5.70
C THR A 45 11.93 0.40 -4.46
N LEU A 46 12.55 1.54 -4.18
CA LEU A 46 13.38 1.79 -3.00
C LEU A 46 12.80 2.99 -2.25
N THR A 47 12.66 2.85 -0.94
CA THR A 47 12.21 3.93 -0.06
C THR A 47 13.08 4.03 1.17
N THR A 48 13.25 5.25 1.68
CA THR A 48 13.92 5.54 2.96
C THR A 48 12.92 5.91 4.06
N ARG A 49 11.61 5.80 3.77
CA ARG A 49 10.52 6.23 4.66
C ARG A 49 10.20 5.23 5.78
N VAL A 50 10.63 3.98 5.63
CA VAL A 50 10.42 2.87 6.58
C VAL A 50 11.69 2.00 6.69
N THR A 51 11.77 1.15 7.71
CA THR A 51 12.88 0.21 7.91
C THR A 51 12.40 -1.17 8.37
N LEU A 52 13.22 -2.19 8.13
CA LEU A 52 13.03 -3.56 8.66
C LEU A 52 13.77 -3.76 9.99
N SER A 53 14.65 -2.83 10.37
CA SER A 53 15.32 -2.84 11.67
C SER A 53 14.41 -2.30 12.77
N ASP A 54 14.74 -2.59 14.03
CA ASP A 54 14.00 -2.05 15.16
C ASP A 54 14.18 -0.52 15.25
N GLY A 55 13.12 0.18 15.63
CA GLY A 55 13.12 1.63 15.81
C GLY A 55 11.79 2.29 15.42
N PRO A 56 11.70 3.63 15.50
CA PRO A 56 10.44 4.35 15.32
C PRO A 56 9.81 4.29 13.92
N LEU A 57 10.56 3.82 12.91
CA LEU A 57 10.10 3.66 11.53
C LEU A 57 10.05 2.18 11.11
N SER A 58 10.12 1.27 12.08
CA SER A 58 10.08 -0.17 11.81
C SER A 58 8.71 -0.57 11.28
N LEU A 59 8.68 -1.45 10.28
CA LEU A 59 7.45 -2.15 9.86
C LEU A 59 7.01 -3.22 10.87
N PHE A 60 7.83 -3.51 11.88
CA PHE A 60 7.61 -4.57 12.87
C PHE A 60 7.39 -4.01 14.27
N ASP A 61 6.61 -2.93 14.37
CA ASP A 61 6.21 -2.38 15.66
C ASP A 61 5.21 -3.29 16.40
N ALA A 62 4.70 -2.84 17.54
CA ALA A 62 3.84 -3.65 18.41
C ALA A 62 2.51 -4.06 17.75
N ASP A 63 2.00 -3.28 16.80
CA ASP A 63 0.75 -3.55 16.08
C ASP A 63 1.01 -4.14 14.69
N GLY A 64 2.27 -4.12 14.23
CA GLY A 64 2.70 -4.63 12.94
C GLY A 64 2.39 -3.66 11.79
N SER A 65 2.49 -4.14 10.56
CA SER A 65 2.23 -3.32 9.38
C SER A 65 1.48 -4.11 8.30
N ALA A 66 0.73 -3.40 7.47
CA ALA A 66 0.08 -3.95 6.30
C ALA A 66 0.50 -3.17 5.04
N PHE A 67 0.65 -3.88 3.94
CA PHE A 67 0.82 -3.33 2.60
C PHE A 67 -0.55 -3.28 1.92
N ILE A 68 -0.96 -2.11 1.43
CA ILE A 68 -2.28 -1.86 0.86
C ILE A 68 -2.12 -1.41 -0.59
N ILE A 69 -2.96 -1.94 -1.47
CA ILE A 69 -3.15 -1.44 -2.84
C ILE A 69 -4.55 -0.82 -2.91
N HIS A 70 -4.62 0.41 -3.39
CA HIS A 70 -5.87 1.14 -3.62
C HIS A 70 -6.42 0.90 -5.04
N VAL A 71 -7.71 1.19 -5.24
CA VAL A 71 -8.38 1.01 -6.54
C VAL A 71 -7.94 2.06 -7.54
N ASP A 72 -7.88 3.32 -7.11
CA ASP A 72 -7.52 4.46 -7.95
C ASP A 72 -6.06 4.88 -7.71
N PRO A 73 -5.44 5.61 -8.65
CA PRO A 73 -4.10 6.17 -8.45
C PRO A 73 -4.04 7.19 -7.31
N ASP A 74 -2.95 7.20 -6.54
CA ASP A 74 -2.63 8.32 -5.65
C ASP A 74 -2.24 9.54 -6.49
N SER A 75 -2.83 10.69 -6.17
CA SER A 75 -2.59 11.98 -6.80
C SER A 75 -1.45 12.79 -6.13
N TYR A 76 -0.86 12.23 -5.07
CA TYR A 76 0.22 12.79 -4.26
C TYR A 76 -0.11 14.14 -3.63
N CYS A 77 -1.37 14.32 -3.21
CA CYS A 77 -1.82 15.57 -2.63
C CYS A 77 -0.99 15.92 -1.38
N PRO A 78 -0.35 17.11 -1.34
CA PRO A 78 0.61 17.46 -0.30
C PRO A 78 -0.02 17.84 1.06
N GLY A 79 -1.34 17.73 1.22
CA GLY A 79 -2.03 17.90 2.50
C GLY A 79 -3.50 18.29 2.36
N GLY A 80 -4.38 17.54 3.03
CA GLY A 80 -5.81 17.80 3.11
C GLY A 80 -6.62 16.50 3.06
N GLU A 81 -7.78 16.48 3.72
CA GLU A 81 -8.79 15.43 3.54
C GLU A 81 -9.52 15.73 2.22
N GLU A 82 -8.83 15.52 1.09
CA GLU A 82 -9.46 15.56 -0.22
C GLU A 82 -9.91 14.14 -0.56
N ALA A 83 -11.23 13.92 -0.53
CA ALA A 83 -11.82 12.61 -0.78
C ALA A 83 -11.32 12.03 -2.11
N GLY A 84 -10.80 10.80 -2.07
CA GLY A 84 -10.27 10.11 -3.24
C GLY A 84 -8.85 10.47 -3.66
N CYS A 85 -8.16 11.40 -2.97
CA CYS A 85 -6.80 11.78 -3.36
C CYS A 85 -5.75 10.67 -3.15
N ALA A 86 -5.97 9.81 -2.14
CA ALA A 86 -5.09 8.68 -1.77
C ALA A 86 -5.54 7.35 -2.41
N GLY A 87 -6.11 7.39 -3.62
CA GLY A 87 -6.51 6.19 -4.37
C GLY A 87 -7.83 5.53 -3.95
N GLY A 88 -8.54 6.10 -2.98
CA GLY A 88 -9.90 5.67 -2.64
C GLY A 88 -9.98 4.30 -1.95
N ALA A 89 -10.87 3.42 -2.40
CA ALA A 89 -11.10 2.12 -1.75
C ALA A 89 -9.87 1.20 -1.78
N ARG A 90 -9.77 0.29 -0.82
CA ARG A 90 -8.68 -0.70 -0.74
C ARG A 90 -9.00 -1.91 -1.61
N ALA A 91 -8.21 -2.13 -2.66
CA ALA A 91 -8.35 -3.26 -3.57
C ALA A 91 -7.70 -4.54 -3.01
N ALA A 92 -6.57 -4.40 -2.32
CA ALA A 92 -5.87 -5.53 -1.70
C ALA A 92 -5.15 -5.12 -0.41
N CYS A 93 -4.89 -6.11 0.46
CA CYS A 93 -4.17 -5.95 1.71
C CYS A 93 -3.34 -7.19 2.01
N GLY A 94 -2.08 -7.02 2.42
CA GLY A 94 -1.21 -8.08 2.91
C GLY A 94 -0.51 -7.66 4.20
N VAL A 95 -0.48 -8.53 5.20
CA VAL A 95 0.24 -8.26 6.46
C VAL A 95 1.73 -8.54 6.26
N ILE A 96 2.58 -7.64 6.75
CA ILE A 96 4.03 -7.81 6.75
C ILE A 96 4.42 -8.37 8.12
N VAL A 97 4.98 -9.58 8.13
CA VAL A 97 5.48 -10.23 9.35
C VAL A 97 6.96 -10.56 9.21
N LYS A 98 7.69 -10.59 10.32
CA LYS A 98 9.03 -11.22 10.33
C LYS A 98 8.82 -12.72 10.10
N ASP A 99 9.64 -13.29 9.24
CA ASP A 99 9.73 -14.74 9.11
C ASP A 99 10.49 -15.23 10.35
N ASP A 100 9.77 -15.86 11.29
CA ASP A 100 10.38 -16.47 12.45
C ASP A 100 11.03 -17.80 12.00
N PRO A 101 12.34 -18.00 12.26
CA PRO A 101 13.07 -19.19 11.79
C PRO A 101 12.62 -20.50 12.46
#